data_AF-A0A7X1L7C2-F1
#
_entry.id   AF-A0A7X1L7C2-F1
#
_cell.length_a   1.000
_cell.length_b   1.000
_cell.length_c   1.000
_cell.angle_alpha   90.00
_cell.angle_beta   90.00
_cell.angle_gamma   90.00
#
_symmetry.space_group_name_H-M   'P 1'
#
loop_
_entity.id
_entity.type
_entity.pdbx_description
1 polymer ?
#
loop_
_entity_poly.entity_id
_entity_poly.type
_entity_poly.pdbx_seq_one_letter_code
_entity_poly.pdbx_strand_id
1 'polypeptide(L)'
;MHLIGYKAYRSGYFGCLVDKDRYIYFLFAKKRFREIVTYPKEDFESFHHFVAFLHKFVPLHFFLRRPLHMASLGTSELSAIGRRLERSLRADVFLSPGAAPYDPVSVFGPAG
;
A
#
# COMPACT_ATOMS: atom_id res chain seq x y z
N MET A 1 6.54 -3.92 7.99
CA MET A 1 6.20 -2.99 6.89
C MET A 1 4.71 -3.11 6.61
N HIS A 2 4.08 -2.18 5.88
CA HIS A 2 2.64 -2.25 5.60
C HIS A 2 2.35 -2.04 4.11
N LEU A 3 1.43 -2.82 3.55
CA LEU A 3 0.82 -2.57 2.25
C LEU A 3 -0.26 -1.50 2.41
N ILE A 4 -0.13 -0.43 1.64
CA ILE A 4 -1.05 0.72 1.65
C ILE A 4 -1.70 0.95 0.30
N GLY A 5 -1.24 0.28 -0.77
CA GLY A 5 -1.86 0.31 -2.08
C GLY A 5 -1.70 -1.02 -2.80
N TYR A 6 -2.72 -1.40 -3.58
CA TYR A 6 -2.77 -2.68 -4.26
C TYR A 6 -3.59 -2.60 -5.54
N LYS A 7 -3.05 -3.18 -6.61
CA LYS A 7 -3.76 -3.45 -7.86
C LYS A 7 -3.30 -4.76 -8.45
N ALA A 8 -4.24 -5.69 -8.61
CA ALA A 8 -4.01 -6.94 -9.29
C ALA A 8 -3.98 -6.74 -10.82
N TYR A 9 -3.08 -7.45 -11.48
CA TYR A 9 -3.02 -7.61 -12.93
C TYR A 9 -2.98 -9.10 -13.27
N ARG A 10 -3.22 -9.44 -14.54
CA ARG A 10 -3.23 -10.84 -15.00
C ARG A 10 -1.96 -11.63 -14.64
N SER A 11 -0.79 -10.97 -14.58
CA SER A 11 0.51 -11.62 -14.39
C SER A 11 1.28 -11.15 -13.16
N GLY A 12 0.61 -10.52 -12.19
CA GLY A 12 1.26 -9.97 -11.01
C GLY A 12 0.45 -8.88 -10.31
N TYR A 13 1.12 -8.11 -9.47
CA TYR A 13 0.51 -7.05 -8.69
C TYR A 13 1.38 -5.81 -8.71
N PHE A 14 0.75 -4.65 -8.80
CA PHE A 14 1.37 -3.37 -8.50
C PHE A 14 0.90 -2.93 -7.12
N GLY A 15 1.79 -2.39 -6.31
CA GLY A 15 1.42 -1.99 -4.96
C GLY A 15 2.28 -0.86 -4.44
N CYS A 16 1.86 -0.39 -3.27
CA CYS A 16 2.60 0.61 -2.50
C CYS A 16 2.76 0.10 -1.08
N LEU A 17 3.99 0.15 -0.59
CA LEU A 17 4.36 -0.19 0.77
C LEU A 17 4.70 1.09 1.53
N VAL A 18 4.62 0.99 2.85
CA VAL A 18 5.16 1.97 3.77
C VAL A 18 5.96 1.23 4.83
N ASP A 19 7.17 1.71 5.11
CA ASP A 19 7.98 1.27 6.24
C ASP A 19 8.14 2.41 7.25
N LYS A 20 9.22 2.42 8.03
CA LYS A 20 9.47 3.48 9.02
C LYS A 20 9.69 4.83 8.33
N ASP A 21 10.45 4.86 7.25
CA ASP A 21 11.07 6.08 6.72
C ASP A 21 10.62 6.40 5.29
N ARG A 22 10.00 5.45 4.58
CA ARG A 22 9.75 5.56 3.13
C ARG A 22 8.40 4.97 2.70
N TYR A 23 7.93 5.48 1.57
CA TYR A 23 6.89 4.89 0.74
C TYR A 23 7.51 4.25 -0.49
N ILE A 24 7.16 3.00 -0.80
CA ILE A 24 7.79 2.22 -1.87
C ILE A 24 6.72 1.72 -2.83
N TYR A 25 6.73 2.22 -4.06
CA TYR A 25 5.97 1.65 -5.15
C TYR A 25 6.72 0.47 -5.74
N PHE A 26 6.01 -0.64 -5.92
CA PHE A 26 6.61 -1.85 -6.43
C PHE A 26 5.75 -2.53 -7.48
N LEU A 27 6.42 -3.29 -8.34
CA LEU A 27 5.82 -4.28 -9.22
C LEU A 27 6.29 -5.66 -8.79
N PHE A 28 5.34 -6.56 -8.56
CA PHE A 28 5.59 -7.97 -8.36
C PHE A 28 5.06 -8.75 -9.55
N ALA A 29 5.95 -9.25 -10.41
CA ALA A 29 5.57 -10.01 -11.60
C ALA A 29 6.57 -11.13 -11.85
N LYS A 30 6.09 -12.27 -12.39
CA LYS A 30 6.95 -13.44 -12.69
C LYS A 30 7.81 -13.88 -11.49
N LYS A 31 7.25 -13.85 -10.27
CA LYS A 31 7.92 -14.16 -8.99
C LYS A 31 9.09 -13.23 -8.64
N ARG A 32 9.17 -12.05 -9.25
CA ARG A 32 10.19 -11.05 -8.98
C ARG A 32 9.56 -9.78 -8.44
N PHE A 33 10.15 -9.29 -7.36
CA PHE A 33 9.86 -7.98 -6.79
C PHE A 33 10.76 -6.94 -7.43
N ARG A 34 10.20 -5.79 -7.79
CA ARG A 34 10.93 -4.64 -8.31
C ARG A 34 10.38 -3.36 -7.70
N GLU A 35 11.23 -2.59 -7.05
CA GLU A 35 10.93 -1.21 -6.68
C GLU A 35 10.91 -0.33 -7.92
N ILE A 36 9.86 0.48 -8.05
CA ILE A 36 9.64 1.36 -9.19
C ILE A 36 9.99 2.78 -8.82
N VAL A 37 9.47 3.25 -7.67
CA VAL A 37 9.77 4.57 -7.10
C VAL A 37 9.72 4.47 -5.59
N THR A 38 10.62 5.20 -4.93
CA THR A 38 10.67 5.32 -3.49
C THR A 38 10.63 6.79 -3.11
N TYR A 39 9.76 7.14 -2.16
CA TYR A 39 9.65 8.49 -1.61
C TYR A 39 10.00 8.47 -0.13
N PRO A 40 10.86 9.37 0.36
CA PRO A 40 11.07 9.50 1.80
C PRO A 40 9.83 10.13 2.44
N LYS A 41 9.53 9.74 3.68
CA LYS A 41 8.35 10.25 4.40
C LYS A 41 8.46 11.73 4.75
N GLU A 42 9.68 12.23 4.94
CA GLU A 42 9.94 13.63 5.29
C GLU A 42 9.47 14.63 4.23
N ASP A 43 9.30 14.17 2.98
CA ASP A 43 8.71 14.97 1.89
C ASP A 43 7.19 15.20 2.07
N PHE A 44 6.55 14.53 3.03
CA PHE A 44 5.11 14.60 3.24
C PHE A 44 4.77 14.89 4.71
N GLU A 45 3.92 15.89 4.92
CA GLU A 45 3.41 16.27 6.24
C GLU A 45 2.63 15.15 6.96
N SER A 46 2.00 14.24 6.21
CA SER A 46 1.23 13.12 6.76
C SER A 46 0.96 12.05 5.70
N PHE A 47 0.46 10.88 6.12
CA PHE A 47 -0.02 9.86 5.18
C PHE A 47 -1.19 10.37 4.32
N HIS A 48 -2.06 11.21 4.88
CA HIS A 48 -3.13 11.85 4.12
C HIS A 48 -2.57 12.78 3.04
N HIS A 49 -1.54 13.58 3.37
CA HIS A 49 -0.86 14.42 2.38
C HIS A 49 -0.23 13.59 1.26
N PHE A 50 0.44 12.48 1.59
CA PHE A 50 0.98 11.54 0.61
C PHE A 50 -0.10 10.99 -0.35
N VAL A 51 -1.23 10.51 0.18
CA VAL A 51 -2.33 10.00 -0.64
C VAL A 51 -2.95 11.10 -1.51
N ALA A 52 -3.17 12.30 -0.96
CA ALA A 52 -3.72 13.44 -1.68
C ALA A 52 -2.80 13.91 -2.82
N PHE A 53 -1.49 13.91 -2.58
CA PHE A 53 -0.49 14.24 -3.59
C PHE A 53 -0.50 13.21 -4.73
N LEU A 54 -0.48 11.92 -4.39
CA LEU A 54 -0.38 10.85 -5.39
C LEU A 54 -1.70 10.51 -6.09
N HIS A 55 -2.85 10.85 -5.52
CA HIS A 55 -4.14 10.64 -6.20
C HIS A 55 -4.25 11.40 -7.53
N LYS A 56 -3.40 12.43 -7.73
CA LYS A 56 -3.27 13.13 -9.02
C LYS A 56 -2.77 12.20 -10.14
N PHE A 57 -2.09 11.10 -9.81
CA PHE A 57 -1.45 10.19 -10.76
C PHE A 57 -1.98 8.76 -10.69
N VAL A 58 -2.49 8.32 -9.54
CA VAL A 58 -3.09 6.99 -9.35
C VAL A 58 -4.51 7.12 -8.81
N PRO A 59 -5.46 6.24 -9.20
CA PRO A 59 -6.84 6.32 -8.70
C PRO A 59 -6.94 6.09 -7.19
N LEU A 60 -7.92 6.70 -6.51
CA LEU A 60 -8.11 6.58 -5.05
C LEU A 60 -8.29 5.12 -4.62
N HIS A 61 -9.02 4.35 -5.42
CA HIS A 61 -9.26 2.92 -5.20
C HIS A 61 -8.00 2.04 -5.36
N PHE A 62 -6.84 2.62 -5.69
CA PHE A 62 -5.55 1.94 -5.57
C PHE A 62 -5.14 1.79 -4.10
N PHE A 63 -5.43 2.81 -3.29
CA PHE A 63 -5.02 2.84 -1.89
C PHE A 63 -5.99 2.03 -1.03
N LEU A 64 -5.43 1.32 -0.06
CA LEU A 64 -6.18 0.59 0.94
C LEU A 64 -6.69 1.56 2.00
N ARG A 65 -7.94 1.38 2.43
CA ARG A 65 -8.52 2.15 3.53
C ARG A 65 -7.76 1.88 4.83
N ARG A 66 -7.43 0.61 5.09
CA ARG A 66 -6.61 0.18 6.22
C ARG A 66 -5.30 -0.43 5.72
N PRO A 67 -4.14 0.04 6.20
CA PRO A 67 -2.86 -0.59 5.92
C PRO A 67 -2.86 -2.06 6.34
N LEU A 68 -2.30 -2.94 5.51
CA LEU A 68 -2.15 -4.36 5.83
C LEU A 68 -0.72 -4.64 6.24
N HIS A 69 -0.53 -5.20 7.44
CA HIS A 69 0.79 -5.61 7.90
C HIS A 69 1.38 -6.67 6.95
N MET A 70 2.66 -6.49 6.65
CA MET A 70 3.48 -7.44 5.92
C MET A 70 4.73 -7.75 6.73
N ALA A 71 4.96 -9.04 6.99
CA ALA A 71 6.14 -9.54 7.66
C ALA A 71 7.37 -9.51 6.73
N SER A 72 7.17 -9.78 5.45
CA SER A 72 8.25 -9.90 4.46
C SER A 72 7.80 -9.56 3.03
N LEU A 73 8.75 -9.28 2.13
CA LEU A 73 8.49 -9.15 0.69
C LEU A 73 8.48 -10.49 -0.03
N GLY A 74 8.03 -11.54 0.65
CA GLY A 74 7.98 -12.90 0.12
C GLY A 74 6.87 -13.09 -0.90
N THR A 75 7.18 -13.83 -1.97
CA THR A 75 6.21 -14.26 -3.00
C THR A 75 4.96 -14.89 -2.40
N SER A 76 5.11 -15.74 -1.38
CA SER A 76 4.01 -16.44 -0.74
C SER A 76 3.07 -15.51 0.03
N GLU A 77 3.63 -14.51 0.71
CA GLU A 77 2.87 -13.54 1.50
C GLU A 77 2.10 -12.57 0.59
N LEU A 78 2.77 -12.04 -0.45
CA LEU A 78 2.14 -11.20 -1.46
C LEU A 78 0.99 -11.93 -2.17
N SER A 79 1.18 -13.20 -2.54
CA SER A 79 0.12 -14.00 -3.15
C SER A 79 -1.01 -14.36 -2.19
N ALA A 80 -0.73 -14.56 -0.89
CA ALA A 80 -1.76 -14.77 0.12
C ALA A 80 -2.62 -13.50 0.33
N ILE A 81 -1.97 -12.34 0.41
CA ILE A 81 -2.63 -11.04 0.54
C ILE A 81 -3.46 -10.74 -0.71
N GLY A 82 -2.92 -10.97 -1.90
CA GLY A 82 -3.65 -10.77 -3.15
C GLY A 82 -4.94 -11.59 -3.21
N ARG A 83 -4.87 -12.89 -2.88
CA ARG A 83 -6.06 -13.75 -2.79
C ARG A 83 -7.05 -13.32 -1.71
N ARG A 84 -6.59 -12.69 -0.62
CA ARG A 84 -7.46 -12.16 0.44
C ARG A 84 -8.19 -10.91 -0.07
N LEU A 85 -7.47 -9.99 -0.69
CA LEU A 85 -8.02 -8.76 -1.26
C LEU A 85 -9.00 -9.04 -2.41
N GLU A 86 -8.70 -9.98 -3.30
CA GLU A 86 -9.60 -10.41 -4.37
C GLU A 86 -10.90 -11.02 -3.83
N ARG A 87 -10.83 -11.74 -2.71
CA ARG A 87 -12.03 -12.30 -2.03
C ARG A 87 -12.82 -11.23 -1.27
N SER A 88 -12.15 -10.17 -0.82
CA SER A 88 -12.79 -9.02 -0.20
C SER A 88 -13.33 -8.08 -1.27
N LEU A 89 -14.36 -8.52 -2.00
CA LEU A 89 -15.13 -7.77 -3.02
C LEU A 89 -15.90 -6.55 -2.45
N ARG A 90 -15.55 -6.06 -1.26
CA ARG A 90 -16.28 -5.00 -0.59
C ARG A 90 -15.56 -3.67 -0.79
N ALA A 91 -16.31 -2.66 -1.23
CA ALA A 91 -15.85 -1.29 -1.46
C ALA A 91 -15.26 -0.61 -0.21
N ASP A 92 -15.38 -1.22 0.96
CA ASP A 92 -14.84 -0.74 2.24
C ASP A 92 -13.33 -1.01 2.42
N VAL A 93 -12.73 -1.86 1.58
CA VAL A 93 -11.31 -2.22 1.65
C VAL A 93 -10.41 -1.13 1.05
N PHE A 94 -10.87 -0.48 -0.01
CA PHE A 94 -10.13 0.55 -0.73
C PHE A 94 -10.63 1.95 -0.35
N LEU A 95 -9.80 2.97 -0.57
CA LEU A 95 -10.24 4.34 -0.39
C LEU A 95 -11.29 4.73 -1.43
N SER A 96 -12.32 5.39 -0.96
CA SER A 96 -13.39 5.98 -1.75
C SER A 96 -13.36 7.50 -1.59
N PRO A 97 -13.93 8.27 -2.53
CA PRO A 97 -14.04 9.72 -2.38
C PRO A 97 -14.70 10.10 -1.06
N GLY A 98 -14.11 11.06 -0.33
CA GLY A 98 -14.60 11.51 0.98
C GLY A 98 -14.22 10.61 2.16
N ALA A 99 -13.59 9.44 1.94
CA ALA A 99 -13.08 8.59 3.03
C ALA A 99 -11.63 8.95 3.37
N ALA A 100 -11.35 9.19 4.65
CA ALA A 100 -9.99 9.37 5.13
C ALA A 100 -9.26 8.01 5.25
N PRO A 101 -7.98 7.92 4.84
CA PRO A 101 -7.14 6.77 5.13
C PRO A 101 -6.85 6.65 6.61
N TYR A 102 -6.76 5.41 7.10
CA TYR A 102 -6.22 5.14 8.42
C TYR A 102 -4.70 5.33 8.38
N ASP A 103 -4.16 6.01 9.39
CA ASP A 103 -2.74 6.28 9.48
C ASP A 103 -1.96 4.97 9.72
N PRO A 104 -0.95 4.64 8.89
CA PRO A 104 -0.03 3.53 9.17
C PRO A 104 0.82 3.75 10.42
N VAL A 105 0.96 4.98 10.93
CA VAL A 105 1.78 5.32 12.10
C VAL A 105 1.23 4.73 13.41
N SER A 106 -0.09 4.53 13.55
CA SER A 106 -0.66 3.87 14.75
C SER A 106 -0.28 2.37 14.89
N VAL A 107 0.50 1.81 13.97
CA VAL A 107 0.95 0.40 13.99
C VAL A 107 2.44 0.24 14.28
N PHE A 108 3.21 1.32 14.18
CA PHE A 108 4.58 1.39 14.69
C PHE A 108 4.49 2.10 16.04
N GLY A 109 4.38 1.34 17.14
CA GLY A 109 4.24 1.90 18.49
C GLY A 109 5.28 2.98 18.82
N PRO A 110 5.08 3.78 19.88
CA PRO A 110 6.02 4.82 20.25
C PRO A 110 7.41 4.21 20.36
N ALA A 111 8.40 4.84 19.72
CA ALA A 111 9.79 4.50 19.95
C ALA A 111 10.04 4.66 21.46
N GLY A 112 10.37 3.55 22.12
CA GLY A 112 10.82 3.56 23.51
C GLY A 112 12.13 4.31 23.68
#